data_AF-A0A2E9ABX9-F1
#
_entry.id   AF-A0A2E9ABX9-F1
#
_cell.length_a   1.000
_cell.length_b   1.000
_cell.length_c   1.000
_cell.angle_alpha   90.00
_cell.angle_beta   90.00
_cell.angle_gamma   90.00
#
_symmetry.space_group_name_H-M   'P 1'
#
loop_
_entity.id
_entity.type
_entity.pdbx_description
1 polymer ?
#
loop_
_entity_poly.entity_id
_entity_poly.type
_entity_poly.pdbx_seq_one_letter_code
_entity_poly.pdbx_strand_id
1 'polypeptide(L)'
;NALNKAVSDKLTNTEVFDHGLETLIKLMAPVTPHISEELWSQLNNPYSVHQQPWPVADDEAILEDEITLIVQVNGKVRERLIVPATIDSESAKAHALSSENVKRYLDGKDVQKVIYVPGRLVNIVVK
;
A
#
# COMPACT_ATOMS: atom_id res chain seq x y z
N ASN A 1 -6.71 -5.59 8.33
CA ASN A 1 -5.37 -6.22 8.41
C ASN A 1 -5.25 -7.23 7.27
N ALA A 2 -4.09 -7.34 6.63
CA ALA A 2 -3.81 -8.18 5.45
C ALA A 2 -4.14 -9.66 5.66
N LEU A 3 -3.84 -10.24 6.83
CA LEU A 3 -4.17 -11.65 7.13
C LEU A 3 -5.68 -11.92 7.10
N ASN A 4 -6.52 -11.03 7.66
CA ASN A 4 -7.97 -11.19 7.59
C ASN A 4 -8.51 -11.07 6.16
N LYS A 5 -7.87 -10.22 5.34
CA LYS A 5 -8.19 -10.12 3.92
C LYS A 5 -7.82 -11.42 3.20
N ALA A 6 -6.65 -11.97 3.46
CA ALA A 6 -6.22 -13.26 2.91
C ALA A 6 -7.17 -14.42 3.29
N VAL A 7 -7.71 -14.44 4.50
CA VAL A 7 -8.77 -15.39 4.89
C VAL A 7 -10.03 -15.21 4.04
N SER A 8 -10.48 -13.97 3.85
CA SER A 8 -11.66 -13.63 3.03
C SER A 8 -11.46 -14.03 1.56
N ASP A 9 -10.23 -13.86 1.07
CA ASP A 9 -9.79 -14.20 -0.29
C ASP A 9 -9.42 -15.70 -0.44
N LYS A 10 -9.65 -16.50 0.61
CA LYS A 10 -9.41 -17.97 0.66
C LYS A 10 -7.97 -18.40 0.38
N LEU A 11 -7.00 -17.57 0.79
CA LEU A 11 -5.57 -17.84 0.65
C LEU A 11 -4.97 -18.65 1.81
N THR A 12 -5.80 -19.24 2.67
CA THR A 12 -5.37 -19.85 3.94
C THR A 12 -4.49 -21.10 3.81
N ASN A 13 -4.41 -21.71 2.63
CA ASN A 13 -3.58 -22.89 2.36
C ASN A 13 -2.39 -22.55 1.45
N THR A 14 -1.93 -21.29 1.47
CA THR A 14 -0.81 -20.83 0.64
C THR A 14 0.41 -20.58 1.49
N GLU A 15 1.59 -20.80 0.92
CA GLU A 15 2.87 -20.54 1.59
C GLU A 15 2.99 -19.08 2.08
N VAL A 16 2.40 -18.14 1.34
CA VAL A 16 2.37 -16.71 1.71
C VAL A 16 1.57 -16.49 2.99
N PHE A 17 0.46 -17.18 3.17
CA PHE A 17 -0.35 -17.07 4.38
C PHE A 17 0.36 -17.68 5.59
N ASP A 18 0.95 -18.87 5.42
CA ASP A 18 1.73 -19.54 6.46
C ASP A 18 2.91 -18.68 6.90
N HIS A 19 3.65 -18.11 5.94
CA HIS A 19 4.75 -17.18 6.22
C HIS A 19 4.29 -15.92 6.99
N GLY A 20 3.14 -15.37 6.63
CA GLY A 20 2.55 -14.23 7.34
C GLY A 20 2.16 -14.57 8.78
N LEU A 21 1.64 -15.77 9.02
CA LEU A 21 1.26 -16.25 10.35
C LEU A 21 2.50 -16.50 11.23
N GLU A 22 3.53 -17.14 10.68
CA GLU A 22 4.82 -17.31 11.36
C GLU A 22 5.45 -15.98 11.75
N THR A 23 5.44 -15.01 10.83
CA THR A 23 5.97 -13.67 11.08
C THR A 23 5.22 -13.00 12.23
N LEU A 24 3.88 -13.07 12.22
CA LEU A 24 3.06 -12.54 13.32
C LEU A 24 3.41 -13.20 14.65
N ILE A 25 3.53 -14.52 14.69
CA ILE A 25 3.87 -15.28 15.90
C ILE A 25 5.26 -14.87 16.44
N LYS A 26 6.26 -14.72 15.57
CA LYS A 26 7.60 -14.21 15.96
C LYS A 26 7.55 -12.80 16.54
N LEU A 27 6.75 -11.90 15.94
CA LEU A 27 6.55 -10.53 16.44
C LEU A 27 5.81 -10.50 17.79
N MET A 28 4.93 -11.47 18.04
CA MET A 28 4.21 -11.62 19.30
C MET A 28 5.06 -12.22 20.42
N ALA A 29 6.06 -13.04 20.11
CA ALA A 29 6.84 -13.80 21.08
C ALA A 29 7.43 -12.97 22.23
N PRO A 30 7.96 -11.74 22.03
CA PRO A 30 8.45 -10.91 23.14
C PRO A 30 7.36 -10.40 24.09
N VAL A 31 6.11 -10.31 23.64
CA VAL A 31 4.98 -9.72 24.39
C VAL A 31 4.11 -10.81 25.01
N THR A 32 3.80 -11.86 24.27
CA THR A 32 2.96 -12.99 24.67
C THR A 32 3.67 -14.32 24.45
N PRO A 33 4.75 -14.62 25.20
CA PRO A 33 5.65 -15.76 24.93
C PRO A 33 4.92 -17.11 24.94
N HIS A 34 4.12 -17.38 25.97
CA HIS A 34 3.43 -18.67 26.12
C HIS A 34 2.42 -18.94 24.99
N ILE A 35 1.65 -17.93 24.59
CA ILE A 35 0.68 -18.06 23.49
C ILE A 35 1.43 -18.24 22.17
N SER A 36 2.52 -17.51 21.97
CA SER A 36 3.31 -17.59 20.74
C SER A 36 3.96 -18.96 20.59
N GLU A 37 4.45 -19.56 21.68
CA GLU A 37 5.01 -20.92 21.69
C GLU A 37 3.96 -21.98 21.33
N GLU A 38 2.76 -21.89 21.91
CA GLU A 38 1.65 -22.81 21.62
C GLU A 38 1.22 -22.71 20.15
N LEU A 39 1.04 -21.48 19.63
CA LEU A 39 0.68 -21.26 18.23
C LEU A 39 1.79 -21.73 17.27
N TRP A 40 3.06 -21.51 17.61
CA TRP A 40 4.20 -21.99 16.82
C TRP A 40 4.22 -23.52 16.71
N SER A 41 3.96 -24.22 17.83
CA SER A 41 3.85 -25.68 17.86
C SER A 41 2.68 -26.19 17.02
N GLN A 42 1.52 -25.52 17.03
CA GLN A 42 0.35 -25.89 16.22
C GLN A 42 0.60 -25.80 14.71
N LEU A 43 1.55 -24.97 14.27
CA LEU A 43 2.02 -24.93 12.88
C LEU A 43 2.99 -26.06 12.53
N ASN A 44 3.28 -26.97 13.47
CA ASN A 44 4.27 -28.04 13.35
C ASN A 44 5.69 -27.52 13.10
N ASN A 45 5.99 -26.30 13.55
CA ASN A 45 7.31 -25.71 13.39
C ASN A 45 8.31 -26.28 14.41
N PRO A 46 9.62 -26.27 14.09
CA PRO A 46 10.64 -26.73 15.01
C PRO A 46 10.62 -25.93 16.31
N TYR A 47 10.66 -26.61 17.46
CA TYR A 47 10.81 -25.97 18.76
C TYR A 47 12.09 -25.13 18.79
N SER A 48 12.09 -23.86 19.21
CA SER A 48 11.01 -23.00 19.74
C SER A 48 10.94 -21.68 18.95
N VAL A 49 9.82 -20.94 19.01
CA VAL A 49 9.71 -19.58 18.43
C VAL A 49 10.81 -18.64 18.98
N HIS A 50 11.22 -18.84 20.23
CA HIS A 50 12.24 -18.02 20.90
C HIS A 50 13.68 -18.34 20.44
N GLN A 51 13.87 -19.42 19.67
CA GLN A 51 15.16 -19.77 19.06
C GLN A 51 15.24 -19.33 17.60
N GLN A 52 14.17 -18.74 17.05
CA GLN A 52 14.14 -18.29 15.68
C GLN A 52 14.77 -16.90 15.53
N PRO A 53 15.37 -16.60 14.36
CA PRO A 53 15.80 -15.26 14.06
C PRO A 53 14.60 -14.30 14.00
N TRP A 54 14.85 -13.05 14.38
CA TRP A 54 13.86 -11.99 14.23
C TRP A 54 13.52 -11.79 12.75
N PRO A 55 12.24 -11.61 12.38
CA PRO A 55 11.85 -11.39 11.00
C PRO A 55 12.52 -10.13 10.43
N VAL A 56 13.03 -10.26 9.20
CA VAL A 56 13.62 -9.17 8.42
C VAL A 56 12.66 -8.84 7.30
N ALA A 57 12.43 -7.55 7.06
CA ALA A 57 11.56 -7.11 5.98
C ALA A 57 12.23 -7.34 4.62
N ASP A 58 11.45 -7.78 3.65
CA ASP A 58 11.87 -7.90 2.25
C ASP A 58 11.54 -6.59 1.52
N ASP A 59 12.58 -5.88 1.08
CA ASP A 59 12.45 -4.59 0.41
C ASP A 59 11.61 -4.68 -0.88
N GLU A 60 11.64 -5.82 -1.58
CA GLU A 60 10.85 -6.03 -2.79
C GLU A 60 9.36 -6.19 -2.46
N ALA A 61 9.05 -6.91 -1.38
CA ALA A 61 7.67 -7.14 -0.92
C ALA A 61 7.02 -5.90 -0.26
N ILE A 62 7.83 -4.89 0.11
CA ILE A 62 7.35 -3.62 0.67
C ILE A 62 6.93 -2.63 -0.45
N LEU A 63 7.38 -2.84 -1.69
CA LEU A 63 7.02 -1.97 -2.79
C LEU A 63 5.50 -2.01 -3.01
N GLU A 64 4.85 -0.85 -2.85
CA GLU A 64 3.46 -0.70 -3.25
C GLU A 64 3.40 -0.66 -4.78
N ASP A 65 2.63 -1.57 -5.40
CA ASP A 65 2.40 -1.55 -6.84
C ASP A 65 1.61 -0.30 -7.27
N GLU A 66 0.75 0.19 -6.37
CA GLU A 66 -0.16 1.31 -6.61
C GLU A 66 -0.02 2.37 -5.51
N ILE A 67 0.05 3.63 -5.92
CA ILE A 67 0.04 4.79 -5.02
C ILE A 67 -1.26 5.58 -5.17
N THR A 68 -1.66 6.24 -4.09
CA THR A 68 -2.73 7.23 -4.15
C THR A 68 -2.17 8.59 -4.59
N LEU A 69 -2.33 8.91 -5.87
CA LEU A 69 -1.98 10.20 -6.44
C LEU A 69 -3.05 11.24 -6.13
N ILE A 70 -2.69 12.26 -5.37
CA ILE A 70 -3.61 13.35 -5.00
C ILE A 70 -3.67 14.37 -6.14
N VAL A 71 -4.86 14.68 -6.65
CA VAL A 71 -5.04 15.75 -7.65
C VAL A 71 -5.56 17.01 -7.00
N GLN A 72 -4.87 18.12 -7.24
CA GLN A 72 -5.17 19.45 -6.72
C GLN A 72 -5.47 20.43 -7.85
N VAL A 73 -6.38 21.37 -7.61
CA VAL A 73 -6.63 22.52 -8.48
C VAL A 73 -6.51 23.79 -7.65
N ASN A 74 -5.56 24.67 -8.03
CA ASN A 74 -5.17 25.86 -7.26
C ASN A 74 -4.91 25.53 -5.77
N GLY A 75 -4.19 24.44 -5.51
CA GLY A 75 -3.80 24.00 -4.16
C GLY A 75 -4.89 23.33 -3.32
N LYS A 76 -6.12 23.19 -3.83
CA LYS A 76 -7.20 22.46 -3.15
C LYS A 76 -7.35 21.05 -3.72
N VAL A 77 -7.39 20.03 -2.85
CA VAL A 77 -7.59 18.62 -3.25
C VAL A 77 -8.97 18.45 -3.88
N ARG A 78 -9.00 17.89 -5.08
CA ARG A 78 -10.23 17.61 -5.84
C ARG A 78 -10.47 16.13 -6.01
N GLU A 79 -9.40 15.35 -6.06
CA GLU A 79 -9.53 13.91 -6.26
C GLU A 79 -8.33 13.16 -5.71
N ARG A 80 -8.52 11.85 -5.54
CA ARG A 80 -7.49 10.86 -5.24
C ARG A 80 -7.60 9.77 -6.28
N LEU A 81 -6.55 9.59 -7.08
CA LEU A 81 -6.46 8.56 -8.11
C LEU A 81 -5.55 7.45 -7.60
N ILE A 82 -5.94 6.20 -7.82
CA ILE A 82 -5.06 5.05 -7.61
C ILE A 82 -4.34 4.82 -8.94
N VAL A 83 -3.01 4.91 -8.93
CA VAL A 83 -2.16 4.79 -10.12
C VAL A 83 -0.94 3.93 -9.80
N PRO A 84 -0.28 3.32 -10.80
CA PRO A 84 0.96 2.59 -10.57
C PRO A 84 2.02 3.46 -9.87
N ALA A 85 2.75 2.91 -8.91
CA ALA A 85 3.82 3.62 -8.21
C ALA A 85 4.92 4.13 -9.14
N THR A 86 5.10 3.46 -10.28
CA THR A 86 6.09 3.77 -11.32
C THR A 86 5.58 4.74 -12.39
N ILE A 87 4.39 5.33 -12.22
CA ILE A 87 3.78 6.19 -13.23
C ILE A 87 4.69 7.37 -13.60
N ASP A 88 4.88 7.60 -14.90
CA ASP A 88 5.65 8.72 -15.40
C ASP A 88 4.88 10.05 -15.30
N SER A 89 5.61 11.16 -15.42
CA SER A 89 5.06 12.52 -15.30
C SER A 89 3.97 12.82 -16.33
N GLU A 90 4.11 12.35 -17.57
CA GLU A 90 3.14 12.63 -18.64
C GLU A 90 1.86 11.82 -18.44
N SER A 91 2.00 10.53 -18.11
CA SER A 91 0.87 9.66 -17.77
C SER A 91 0.12 10.15 -16.53
N ALA A 92 0.83 10.59 -15.49
CA ALA A 92 0.21 11.13 -14.27
C ALA A 92 -0.61 12.40 -14.54
N LYS A 93 -0.10 13.30 -15.39
CA LYS A 93 -0.83 14.50 -15.82
C LYS A 93 -2.06 14.15 -16.66
N ALA A 94 -1.92 13.21 -17.61
CA ALA A 94 -3.01 12.76 -18.46
C ALA A 94 -4.15 12.15 -17.62
N HIS A 95 -3.82 11.28 -16.66
CA HIS A 95 -4.80 10.71 -15.73
C HIS A 95 -5.51 11.80 -14.93
N ALA A 96 -4.76 12.75 -14.35
CA ALA A 96 -5.33 13.86 -13.60
C ALA A 96 -6.28 14.75 -14.44
N LEU A 97 -5.93 15.03 -15.70
CA LEU A 97 -6.77 15.83 -16.62
C LEU A 97 -7.96 15.06 -17.19
N SER A 98 -7.85 13.73 -17.27
CA SER A 98 -8.92 12.86 -17.79
C SER A 98 -10.10 12.72 -16.83
N SER A 99 -9.85 12.91 -15.53
CA SER A 99 -10.83 12.80 -14.47
C SER A 99 -12.05 13.71 -14.68
N GLU A 100 -13.23 13.12 -14.49
CA GLU A 100 -14.48 13.86 -14.55
C GLU A 100 -14.62 14.89 -13.42
N ASN A 101 -14.18 14.56 -12.21
CA ASN A 101 -14.20 15.49 -11.08
C ASN A 101 -13.30 16.69 -11.35
N VAL A 102 -12.09 16.44 -11.87
CA VAL A 102 -11.13 17.50 -12.17
C VAL A 102 -11.64 18.38 -13.29
N LYS A 103 -12.16 17.79 -14.39
CA LYS A 103 -12.76 18.53 -15.52
C LYS A 103 -13.82 19.54 -15.09
N ARG A 104 -14.67 19.21 -14.12
CA ARG A 104 -15.67 20.14 -13.55
C ARG A 104 -15.04 21.40 -12.93
N TYR A 105 -13.81 21.30 -12.42
CA TYR A 105 -13.08 22.44 -11.86
C TYR A 105 -12.21 23.19 -12.88
N LEU A 106 -12.01 22.60 -14.06
CA LEU A 106 -11.31 23.19 -15.21
C LEU A 106 -12.27 23.86 -16.20
N ASP A 107 -13.57 23.55 -16.14
CA ASP A 107 -14.56 24.08 -17.08
C ASP A 107 -14.59 25.62 -17.06
N GLY A 108 -14.43 26.21 -18.25
CA GLY A 108 -14.33 27.66 -18.44
C GLY A 108 -13.04 28.33 -17.94
N LYS A 109 -12.00 27.57 -17.58
CA LYS A 109 -10.72 28.10 -17.07
C LYS A 109 -9.51 27.65 -17.88
N ASP A 110 -8.54 28.54 -18.01
CA ASP A 110 -7.31 28.25 -18.73
C ASP A 110 -6.27 27.58 -17.82
N VAL A 111 -5.79 26.41 -18.23
CA VAL A 111 -4.71 25.69 -17.54
C VAL A 111 -3.38 26.39 -17.81
N GLN A 112 -2.79 26.99 -16.78
CA GLN A 112 -1.51 27.70 -16.89
C GLN A 112 -0.31 26.78 -16.68
N LYS A 113 -0.44 25.85 -15.74
CA LYS A 113 0.67 25.00 -15.32
C LYS A 113 0.14 23.73 -14.67
N VAL A 114 0.76 22.60 -15.02
CA VAL A 114 0.52 21.32 -14.33
C VAL A 114 1.83 20.88 -13.68
N ILE A 115 1.82 20.74 -12.37
CA ILE A 115 2.99 20.41 -11.56
C ILE A 115 2.81 18.99 -11.04
N TYR A 116 3.70 18.09 -11.43
CA TYR A 116 3.74 16.73 -10.90
C TYR A 116 4.84 16.62 -9.85
N VAL A 117 4.48 16.08 -8.69
CA VAL A 117 5.43 15.66 -7.64
C VAL A 117 5.40 14.14 -7.62
N PRO A 118 6.49 13.47 -8.03
CA PRO A 118 6.58 12.01 -8.08
C PRO A 118 6.12 11.36 -6.77
N GLY A 119 5.28 10.32 -6.89
CA GLY A 119 4.81 9.56 -5.74
C GLY A 119 3.82 10.29 -4.81
N ARG A 120 3.45 11.55 -5.09
CA ARG A 120 2.66 12.36 -4.14
C ARG A 120 1.42 13.00 -4.73
N LEU A 121 1.58 13.92 -5.69
CA LEU A 121 0.45 14.72 -6.16
C LEU A 121 0.65 15.33 -7.55
N VAL A 122 -0.47 15.68 -8.19
CA VAL A 122 -0.54 16.57 -9.36
C VAL A 122 -1.30 17.83 -8.96
N ASN A 123 -0.68 18.99 -9.15
CA ASN A 123 -1.34 20.29 -8.93
C ASN A 123 -1.54 21.02 -10.25
N ILE A 124 -2.78 21.37 -10.54
CA ILE A 124 -3.20 22.08 -11.74
C ILE A 124 -3.49 23.53 -11.36
N VAL A 125 -2.73 24.45 -11.95
CA VAL A 125 -2.91 25.89 -11.78
C VAL A 125 -3.79 26.41 -12.91
N VAL A 126 -4.95 26.96 -12.54
CA VAL A 126 -5.94 27.52 -13.48
C VAL A 126 -6.17 29.01 -13.22
N LYS A 127 -6.42 29.77 -14.29
CA LYS A 127 -6.93 31.15 -14.22
C LYS A 127 -8.38 31.23 -14.67
#